data_AF-A0A556AZ37-F1
#
_entry.id   AF-A0A556AZ37-F1
#
_cell.length_a   1.000
_cell.length_b   1.000
_cell.length_c   1.000
_cell.angle_alpha   90.00
_cell.angle_beta   90.00
_cell.angle_gamma   90.00
#
_symmetry.space_group_name_H-M   'P 1'
#
loop_
_entity.id
_entity.type
_entity.pdbx_description
1 polymer ?
#
loop_
_entity_poly.entity_id
_entity_poly.type
_entity_poly.pdbx_seq_one_letter_code
_entity_poly.pdbx_strand_id
1 'polypeptide(L)' 'MERIGIEKGLEQGRGEGRHEGLRQALSSLLERRFGPLPPAARERVQTASADTLQIWLLRVLDAARLDDVFED' A
#
# COMPACT_ATOMS: atom_id res chain seq x y z
N MET A 1 24.73 23.54 2.48
CA MET A 1 23.46 23.58 1.71
C MET A 1 23.32 22.33 0.82
N GLU A 2 24.32 22.01 0.00
CA GLU A 2 24.28 20.89 -0.95
C GLU A 2 24.07 19.50 -0.32
N ARG A 3 24.76 19.19 0.79
CA ARG A 3 24.62 17.92 1.52
C ARG A 3 23.19 17.66 2.04
N ILE A 4 22.53 18.71 2.53
CA ILE A 4 21.15 18.67 3.05
C ILE A 4 20.17 18.40 1.91
N GLY A 5 20.42 18.93 0.71
CA GLY A 5 19.58 18.68 -0.46
C GLY A 5 19.61 17.21 -0.91
N ILE A 6 20.81 16.61 -0.91
CA ILE A 6 20.99 15.19 -1.27
C ILE A 6 20.34 14.28 -0.22
N GLU A 7 20.55 14.54 1.07
CA GLU A 7 19.94 13.77 2.16
C GLU A 7 18.41 13.79 2.10
N LYS A 8 17.81 14.98 1.93
CA LYS A 8 16.35 15.12 1.76
C LYS A 8 15.82 14.38 0.54
N GLY A 9 16.53 14.46 -0.60
CA GLY A 9 16.15 13.75 -1.82
C GLY A 9 16.18 12.23 -1.65
N LEU A 10 17.18 11.70 -0.94
CA LEU A 10 17.28 10.27 -0.63
C LEU A 10 16.17 9.81 0.33
N GLU A 11 15.84 10.60 1.34
CA GLU A 11 14.75 10.29 2.28
C GLU A 11 13.39 10.29 1.58
N GLN A 12 13.13 11.30 0.74
CA GLN A 12 11.91 11.37 -0.06
C GLN A 12 11.80 10.19 -1.01
N GLY A 13 12.84 9.90 -1.79
CA GLY A 13 12.84 8.78 -2.73
C GLY A 13 12.67 7.42 -2.04
N ARG A 14 13.25 7.25 -0.84
CA ARG A 14 13.00 6.05 -0.01
C ARG A 14 11.55 5.99 0.50
N GLY A 15 10.98 7.12 0.89
CA GLY A 15 9.58 7.21 1.31
C GLY A 15 8.62 6.81 0.20
N GLU A 16 8.77 7.43 -0.97
CA GLU A 16 7.96 7.15 -2.17
C GLU A 16 8.12 5.70 -2.62
N GLY A 17 9.36 5.19 -2.69
CA GLY A 17 9.62 3.82 -3.08
C GLY A 17 9.02 2.78 -2.13
N ARG A 18 9.04 3.05 -0.81
CA ARG A 18 8.35 2.20 0.17
C ARG A 18 6.84 2.25 -0.02
N HIS A 19 6.27 3.44 -0.21
CA HIS A 19 4.82 3.61 -0.39
C HIS A 19 4.32 2.86 -1.63
N GLU A 20 5.03 3.01 -2.75
CA GLU A 20 4.70 2.31 -3.99
C GLU A 20 4.85 0.78 -3.86
N GLY A 21 5.92 0.32 -3.20
CA GLY A 21 6.11 -1.11 -2.91
C GLY A 21 4.96 -1.71 -2.09
N LEU A 22 4.46 -0.98 -1.08
CA LEU A 22 3.32 -1.40 -0.27
C LEU A 22 2.03 -1.52 -1.10
N ARG A 23 1.76 -0.56 -2.00
CA ARG A 23 0.60 -0.62 -2.90
C ARG A 23 0.64 -1.83 -3.82
N GLN A 24 1.80 -2.09 -4.43
CA GLN A 24 1.99 -3.20 -5.36
C GLN A 24 1.86 -4.54 -4.64
N ALA A 25 2.48 -4.67 -3.46
CA ALA A 25 2.39 -5.87 -2.64
C ALA A 25 0.94 -6.16 -2.22
N LEU A 26 0.23 -5.15 -1.70
CA LEU A 26 -1.15 -5.32 -1.28
C LEU A 26 -2.07 -5.66 -2.45
N SER A 27 -1.93 -4.97 -3.59
CA SER A 27 -2.72 -5.25 -4.80
C SER A 27 -2.53 -6.70 -5.25
N SER A 28 -1.28 -7.19 -5.23
CA SER A 28 -0.95 -8.56 -5.62
C SER A 28 -1.57 -9.60 -4.68
N LEU A 29 -1.53 -9.35 -3.36
CA LEU A 29 -2.13 -10.26 -2.37
C LEU A 29 -3.66 -10.27 -2.45
N LEU A 30 -4.28 -9.09 -2.60
CA LEU A 30 -5.71 -8.94 -2.80
C LEU A 30 -6.16 -9.68 -4.06
N GLU A 31 -5.48 -9.47 -5.20
CA GLU A 31 -5.79 -10.17 -6.45
C GLU A 31 -5.59 -11.68 -6.33
N ARG A 32 -4.58 -12.12 -5.58
CA ARG A 32 -4.31 -13.54 -5.34
C ARG A 32 -5.40 -14.22 -4.50
N ARG A 33 -5.93 -13.55 -3.47
CA ARG A 33 -6.94 -14.13 -2.57
C ARG A 33 -8.36 -14.00 -3.10
N PHE A 34 -8.69 -12.86 -3.70
CA PHE A 34 -10.06 -12.50 -4.03
C PHE A 34 -10.33 -12.42 -5.55
N GLY A 35 -9.30 -12.56 -6.38
CA GLY A 35 -9.41 -12.41 -7.83
C GLY A 35 -9.35 -10.94 -8.29
N PRO A 36 -9.73 -10.64 -9.54
CA PRO A 36 -9.63 -9.29 -10.09
C PRO A 36 -10.33 -8.24 -9.22
N LEU A 37 -9.59 -7.21 -8.83
CA LEU A 37 -10.14 -6.19 -7.92
C LEU A 37 -11.11 -5.25 -8.65
N PRO A 38 -12.27 -4.95 -8.03
CA PRO A 38 -13.17 -3.93 -8.52
C PRO A 38 -12.49 -2.55 -8.51
N PRO A 39 -12.91 -1.62 -9.38
CA PRO A 39 -12.29 -0.28 -9.46
C PRO A 39 -12.21 0.45 -8.12
N ALA A 40 -13.25 0.37 -7.30
CA ALA A 40 -13.28 0.98 -5.98
C ALA A 40 -12.19 0.45 -5.03
N ALA A 41 -11.93 -0.87 -5.03
CA ALA A 41 -10.87 -1.46 -4.21
C ALA A 41 -9.48 -1.01 -4.69
N ARG A 42 -9.27 -0.92 -6.02
CA ARG A 42 -8.02 -0.39 -6.58
C ARG A 42 -7.79 1.06 -6.15
N GLU A 43 -8.82 1.90 -6.22
CA GLU A 43 -8.74 3.30 -5.81
C GLU A 43 -8.40 3.45 -4.33
N ARG A 44 -9.00 2.62 -3.45
CA ARG A 44 -8.67 2.59 -2.01
C ARG A 44 -7.19 2.27 -1.79
N VAL A 45 -6.63 1.26 -2.46
CA VAL A 45 -5.20 0.94 -2.35
C VAL A 45 -4.31 2.07 -2.87
N GLN A 46 -4.68 2.71 -3.98
CA GLN A 46 -3.88 3.80 -4.56
C GLN A 46 -3.84 5.06 -3.67
N THR A 47 -4.96 5.39 -3.03
CA THR A 47 -5.10 6.60 -2.21
C THR A 47 -4.70 6.41 -0.74
N ALA A 48 -4.59 5.18 -0.27
CA ALA A 48 -4.23 4.87 1.11
C ALA A 48 -2.81 5.33 1.48
N SER A 49 -2.66 5.73 2.75
CA SER A 49 -1.35 6.05 3.34
C SER A 49 -0.47 4.81 3.47
N ALA A 50 0.84 4.98 3.60
CA ALA A 50 1.76 3.86 3.82
C ALA A 50 1.40 3.05 5.08
N ASP A 51 0.97 3.70 6.16
CA ASP A 51 0.59 3.04 7.41
C ASP A 51 -0.70 2.23 7.24
N THR A 52 -1.70 2.81 6.56
CA THR A 52 -2.95 2.11 6.21
C THR A 52 -2.66 0.87 5.36
N LEU A 53 -1.77 0.99 4.37
CA LEU A 53 -1.38 -0.15 3.52
C LEU A 53 -0.70 -1.26 4.31
N GLN A 54 0.14 -0.92 5.29
CA GLN A 54 0.75 -1.92 6.18
C GLN A 54 -0.29 -2.67 7.02
N ILE A 55 -1.29 -1.96 7.56
CA ILE A 55 -2.39 -2.58 8.30
C ILE A 55 -3.16 -3.53 7.38
N TRP A 56 -3.51 -3.09 6.17
CA TRP A 56 -4.22 -3.92 5.21
C TRP A 56 -3.39 -5.12 4.73
N LEU A 57 -2.06 -5.01 4.65
CA LEU A 57 -1.15 -6.14 4.35
C LEU A 57 -1.17 -7.22 5.42
N LEU A 58 -1.44 -6.86 6.68
CA LEU A 58 -1.64 -7.85 7.74
C LEU A 58 -3.06 -8.42 7.68
N ARG A 59 -4.08 -7.56 7.55
CA ARG A 59 -5.49 -7.97 7.47
C ARG A 59 -5.78 -8.90 6.29
N VAL A 60 -5.15 -8.68 5.14
CA VAL A 60 -5.32 -9.51 3.96
C VAL A 60 -4.89 -10.96 4.19
N LEU A 61 -4.16 -11.31 5.25
CA LEU A 61 -3.83 -12.72 5.52
C LEU A 61 -5.02 -13.49 6.09
N ASP A 62 -5.83 -12.84 6.92
CA ASP A 62 -6.88 -13.47 7.73
C ASP A 62 -8.31 -13.10 7.29
N ALA A 63 -8.48 -12.01 6.53
CA ALA A 63 -9.79 -11.53 6.06
C ALA A 63 -10.57 -12.61 5.28
N ALA A 64 -11.86 -12.79 5.57
CA ALA A 64 -12.71 -13.77 4.89
C ALA A 64 -13.24 -13.24 3.55
N ARG A 65 -13.43 -11.91 3.46
CA ARG A 65 -13.90 -11.20 2.27
C ARG A 65 -13.01 -10.01 1.97
N LEU A 66 -13.13 -9.50 0.74
CA LEU A 66 -12.38 -8.33 0.30
C LEU A 66 -12.67 -7.10 1.18
N ASP A 67 -13.93 -6.88 1.54
CA ASP A 67 -14.33 -5.71 2.33
C ASP A 67 -13.74 -5.72 3.74
N ASP A 68 -13.62 -6.90 4.38
CA ASP A 68 -13.02 -7.08 5.72
C ASP A 68 -11.57 -6.55 5.78
N VAL A 69 -10.84 -6.54 4.66
CA VAL A 69 -9.47 -5.99 4.61
C VAL A 69 -9.47 -4.49 4.91
N PHE A 70 -10.51 -3.80 4.44
CA PHE A 70 -10.57 -2.35 4.42
C PHE A 70 -11.46 -1.74 5.50
N GLU A 71 -11.96 -2.55 6.44
CA GLU A 71 -12.59 -2.06 7.68
C GLU A 71 -11.54 -1.35 8.54
N ASP A 72 -11.97 -0.47 9.47
CA ASP A 72 -11.07 0.29 10.36
C ASP A 72 -10.57 -0.53 11.54
#